data_AF-A0A965UZJ1-F1
#
_entry.id   AF-A0A965UZJ1-F1
#
_cell.length_a   1.000
_cell.length_b   1.000
_cell.length_c   1.000
_cell.angle_alpha   90.00
_cell.angle_beta   90.00
_cell.angle_gamma   90.00
#
_symmetry.space_group_name_H-M   'P 1'
#
loop_
_entity.id
_entity.type
_entity.pdbx_description
1 polymer ?
#
loop_
_entity_poly.entity_id
_entity_poly.type
_entity_poly.pdbx_seq_one_letter_code
_entity_poly.pdbx_strand_id
1 'polypeptide(L)'
;MCKFTPLELFIIEKPEISCKEFERFLGDYVEGDLSETLVEKVESHLEQCPECQDGLELYNQVIDLARVLGREVPAVQEEMPSDVRDRLHAKLNESLGLHLPVSSS
;
A
#
# COMPACT_ATOMS: atom_id res chain seq x y z
N MET A 1 8.06 5.41 -18.09
CA MET A 1 8.04 6.88 -17.93
C MET A 1 7.48 7.14 -16.55
N CYS A 2 8.34 7.48 -15.59
CA CYS A 2 7.90 7.84 -14.24
C CYS A 2 7.13 9.16 -14.35
N LYS A 3 5.84 9.14 -14.06
CA LYS A 3 4.98 10.34 -14.10
C LYS A 3 5.13 11.08 -12.77
N PHE A 4 6.27 11.73 -12.58
CA PHE A 4 6.39 12.66 -11.46
C PHE A 4 5.46 13.83 -11.68
N THR A 5 4.52 14.02 -10.77
CA THR A 5 3.70 15.23 -10.73
C THR A 5 4.61 16.45 -10.45
N PRO A 6 4.22 17.66 -10.87
CA PRO A 6 5.00 18.87 -10.61
C PRO A 6 5.29 19.14 -9.13
N LEU A 7 4.49 18.56 -8.22
CA LEU A 7 4.69 18.65 -6.77
C LEU A 7 5.74 17.66 -6.24
N GLU A 8 5.79 16.43 -6.76
CA GLU A 8 6.81 15.47 -6.35
C GLU A 8 8.22 15.99 -6.69
N LEU A 9 8.36 16.69 -7.81
CA LEU A 9 9.60 17.37 -8.18
C LEU A 9 10.06 18.44 -7.17
N PHE A 10 9.14 19.12 -6.50
CA PHE A 10 9.47 20.18 -5.53
C PHE A 10 9.83 19.63 -4.14
N ILE A 11 9.36 18.44 -3.79
CA ILE A 11 9.54 17.85 -2.46
C ILE A 11 10.74 16.91 -2.41
N ILE A 12 11.18 16.37 -3.55
CA ILE A 12 12.44 15.63 -3.65
C ILE A 12 13.62 16.46 -3.13
N GLU A 13 13.64 17.78 -3.34
CA GLU A 13 14.71 18.67 -2.88
C GLU A 13 14.62 19.05 -1.38
N LYS A 14 13.48 18.82 -0.71
CA LYS A 14 13.28 19.22 0.70
C LYS A 14 13.66 18.08 1.67
N PRO A 15 14.37 18.35 2.80
CA PRO A 15 14.82 17.29 3.71
C PRO A 15 13.69 16.61 4.49
N GLU A 16 12.59 17.32 4.77
CA GLU A 16 11.50 16.84 5.63
C GLU A 16 10.12 17.24 5.08
N ILE A 17 9.15 16.34 5.19
CA ILE A 17 7.74 16.63 4.86
C ILE A 17 6.98 17.06 6.13
N SER A 18 5.99 17.93 5.97
CA SER A 18 5.10 18.33 7.07
C SER A 18 3.84 17.47 7.09
N CYS A 19 3.08 17.48 8.20
CA CYS A 19 1.82 16.74 8.32
C CYS A 19 0.87 17.03 7.15
N LYS A 20 0.79 18.29 6.71
CA LYS A 20 -0.03 18.71 5.57
C LYS A 20 0.40 18.10 4.24
N GLU A 21 1.71 17.94 4.04
CA GLU A 21 2.22 17.27 2.85
C GLU A 21 2.00 15.76 2.96
N PHE A 22 2.17 15.18 4.15
CA PHE A 22 1.83 13.78 4.41
C PHE A 22 0.35 13.47 4.07
N GLU A 23 -0.60 14.27 4.57
CA GLU A 23 -2.03 14.12 4.25
C GLU A 23 -2.30 14.14 2.73
N ARG A 24 -1.48 14.86 1.97
CA ARG A 24 -1.60 14.96 0.52
C ARG A 24 -1.07 13.73 -0.21
N PHE A 25 -0.03 13.08 0.33
CA PHE A 25 0.58 11.86 -0.23
C PHE A 25 0.02 10.57 0.37
N LEU A 26 -0.83 10.67 1.39
CA LEU A 26 -1.36 9.53 2.13
C LEU A 26 -2.05 8.50 1.21
N GLY A 27 -2.82 8.97 0.21
CA GLY A 27 -3.46 8.10 -0.77
C GLY A 27 -2.43 7.33 -1.60
N ASP A 28 -1.55 8.04 -2.30
CA ASP A 28 -0.49 7.45 -3.12
C ASP A 28 0.45 6.54 -2.31
N TYR A 29 0.71 6.87 -1.04
CA TYR A 29 1.52 6.05 -0.12
C TYR A 29 0.87 4.70 0.15
N VAL A 30 -0.43 4.71 0.46
CA VAL A 30 -1.19 3.48 0.74
C VAL A 30 -1.44 2.66 -0.53
N GLU A 31 -1.55 3.32 -1.68
CA GLU A 31 -1.69 2.67 -2.99
C GLU A 31 -0.35 2.16 -3.55
N GLY A 32 0.78 2.60 -2.99
CA GLY A 32 2.12 2.23 -3.44
C GLY A 32 2.56 2.90 -4.73
N ASP A 33 1.97 4.04 -5.10
CA ASP A 33 2.30 4.82 -6.31
C ASP A 33 3.39 5.86 -6.07
N LEU A 34 3.82 6.04 -4.81
CA LEU A 34 4.91 6.95 -4.47
C LEU A 34 6.29 6.44 -4.92
N SER A 35 7.13 7.38 -5.35
CA SER A 35 8.56 7.17 -5.54
C SER A 35 9.26 6.76 -4.24
N GLU A 36 10.28 5.90 -4.35
CA GLU A 36 11.10 5.41 -3.24
C GLU A 36 11.63 6.54 -2.35
N THR A 37 12.15 7.62 -2.94
CA THR A 37 12.65 8.79 -2.20
C THR A 37 11.57 9.49 -1.38
N LEU A 38 10.32 9.45 -1.82
CA LEU A 38 9.20 10.07 -1.12
C LEU A 38 8.63 9.13 -0.05
N VAL A 39 8.65 7.82 -0.30
CA VAL A 39 8.36 6.79 0.70
C VAL A 39 9.27 6.95 1.91
N GLU A 40 10.60 7.05 1.71
CA GLU A 40 11.55 7.22 2.82
C GLU A 40 11.25 8.46 3.68
N LYS A 41 10.80 9.56 3.05
CA LYS A 41 10.43 10.79 3.77
C LYS A 41 9.12 10.65 4.53
N VAL A 42 8.15 9.95 3.97
CA VAL A 42 6.89 9.63 4.63
C VAL A 42 7.14 8.74 5.84
N GLU A 43 7.95 7.68 5.68
CA GLU A 43 8.33 6.79 6.78
C GLU A 43 9.05 7.57 7.89
N SER A 44 10.05 8.38 7.53
CA SER A 44 10.77 9.21 8.51
C SER A 44 9.85 10.17 9.28
N HIS A 45 8.84 10.72 8.62
CA HIS A 45 7.83 11.56 9.26
C HIS A 45 6.94 10.75 10.21
N LEU A 46 6.46 9.59 9.78
CA LEU A 46 5.65 8.68 10.59
C LEU A 46 6.38 8.20 11.85
N GLU A 47 7.70 7.97 11.78
CA GLU A 47 8.50 7.62 12.95
C GLU A 47 8.52 8.71 14.04
N GLN A 48 8.38 9.98 13.62
CA GLN A 48 8.55 11.15 14.50
C GLN A 48 7.21 11.80 14.88
N CYS A 49 6.11 11.44 14.22
CA CYS A 49 4.85 12.15 14.29
C CYS A 49 3.66 11.22 14.61
N PRO A 50 3.27 11.09 15.90
CA PRO A 50 2.21 10.16 16.31
C PRO A 50 0.84 10.52 15.73
N GLU A 51 0.53 11.82 15.57
CA GLU A 51 -0.73 12.27 14.94
C GLU A 51 -0.90 11.74 13.51
N CYS A 52 0.19 11.64 12.74
CA CYS A 52 0.16 11.11 11.38
C CYS A 52 0.12 9.58 11.37
N GLN A 53 0.64 8.91 12.40
CA GLN A 53 0.43 7.47 12.59
C GLN A 53 -1.05 7.16 12.83
N ASP A 54 -1.70 7.90 13.73
CA ASP A 54 -3.15 7.79 13.98
C ASP A 54 -3.96 8.09 12.71
N GLY A 55 -3.56 9.12 11.96
CA GLY A 55 -4.18 9.47 10.67
C GLY A 55 -4.06 8.37 9.62
N LEU A 56 -2.89 7.73 9.53
CA LEU A 56 -2.65 6.57 8.65
C LEU A 56 -3.52 5.37 9.05
N GLU A 57 -3.62 5.08 10.36
CA GLU A 57 -4.45 3.99 10.85
C GLU A 57 -5.93 4.24 10.51
N LEU A 58 -6.43 5.44 10.79
CA LEU A 58 -7.80 5.83 10.46
C LEU A 58 -8.07 5.71 8.96
N TYR A 59 -7.15 6.16 8.12
CA TYR A 59 -7.29 6.07 6.67
C TYR A 59 -7.39 4.61 6.19
N ASN A 60 -6.56 3.72 6.75
CA ASN A 60 -6.64 2.29 6.46
C ASN A 60 -7.97 1.67 6.93
N GLN A 61 -8.49 2.07 8.09
CA GLN A 61 -9.81 1.63 8.57
C GLN A 61 -10.94 2.09 7.63
N VAL A 62 -10.87 3.32 7.12
CA VAL A 62 -11.84 3.84 6.14
C VAL A 62 -11.79 3.03 4.84
N ILE A 63 -10.59 2.69 4.34
CA ILE A 63 -10.44 1.82 3.17
C ILE A 63 -11.03 0.43 3.41
N ASP A 64 -10.75 -0.19 4.55
CA ASP A 64 -11.29 -1.51 4.89
C ASP A 64 -12.82 -1.49 4.94
N LEU A 65 -13.38 -0.49 5.63
CA LEU A 65 -14.82 -0.28 5.69
C LEU A 65 -15.42 -0.06 4.29
N ALA A 66 -14.78 0.77 3.46
CA ALA A 66 -15.21 1.00 2.09
C ALA A 66 -15.16 -0.27 1.24
N ARG A 67 -14.18 -1.16 1.44
CA ARG A 67 -14.11 -2.46 0.77
C ARG A 67 -15.23 -3.40 1.22
N VAL A 68 -15.55 -3.41 2.52
CA VAL A 68 -16.64 -4.24 3.06
C VAL A 68 -17.99 -3.78 2.53
N LEU A 69 -18.27 -2.48 2.58
CA LEU A 69 -19.52 -1.89 2.05
C LEU A 69 -19.57 -1.95 0.52
N GLY A 70 -18.43 -1.78 -0.14
CA GLY A 70 -18.28 -1.85 -1.59
C GLY A 70 -18.53 -3.24 -2.19
N ARG A 71 -18.62 -4.31 -1.38
CA ARG A 71 -19.08 -5.63 -1.83
C ARG A 71 -20.53 -5.64 -2.35
N GLU A 72 -21.31 -4.60 -2.04
CA GLU A 72 -22.67 -4.43 -2.56
C GLU A 72 -22.70 -3.87 -4.00
N VAL A 73 -21.57 -3.33 -4.48
CA VAL A 73 -21.36 -2.94 -5.88
C VAL A 73 -20.60 -4.08 -6.55
N PRO A 74 -21.02 -4.59 -7.73
CA PRO A 74 -20.27 -5.61 -8.46
C PRO A 74 -18.99 -4.99 -9.04
N ALA A 75 -18.01 -4.73 -8.18
CA ALA A 75 -16.63 -4.70 -8.60
C ALA A 75 -16.33 -6.10 -9.12
N VAL A 76 -15.79 -6.20 -10.34
CA VAL A 76 -15.22 -7.44 -10.85
C VAL A 76 -14.13 -7.82 -9.86
N GLN A 77 -14.47 -8.66 -8.88
CA GLN A 77 -13.48 -9.36 -8.09
C GLN A 77 -12.86 -10.32 -9.07
N GLU A 78 -11.80 -9.89 -9.76
CA GLU A 78 -10.93 -10.79 -10.49
C GLU A 78 -10.35 -11.75 -9.45
N GLU A 79 -11.08 -12.84 -9.22
CA GLU A 79 -10.66 -13.93 -8.38
C GLU A 79 -9.31 -14.42 -8.92
N MET A 80 -8.29 -14.36 -8.07
CA MET A 80 -6.94 -14.79 -8.46
C MET A 80 -7.01 -16.20 -9.06
N PRO A 81 -6.54 -16.42 -10.30
CA PRO A 81 -6.56 -17.72 -10.93
C PRO A 81 -5.90 -18.76 -10.02
N SER A 82 -6.50 -19.94 -9.87
CA SER A 82 -6.00 -20.99 -8.99
C SER A 82 -4.54 -21.33 -9.26
N ASP A 83 -4.13 -21.42 -10.53
CA ASP A 83 -2.74 -21.71 -10.91
C ASP A 83 -1.72 -20.71 -10.33
N VAL A 84 -2.05 -19.40 -10.33
CA VAL A 84 -1.18 -18.36 -9.75
C VAL A 84 -1.08 -18.53 -8.24
N ARG A 85 -2.22 -18.80 -7.58
CA ARG A 85 -2.29 -19.06 -6.14
C ARG A 85 -1.46 -20.28 -5.75
N ASP A 86 -1.60 -21.37 -6.50
CA ASP A 86 -0.92 -22.64 -6.21
C ASP A 86 0.59 -22.52 -6.43
N ARG A 87 1.01 -21.83 -7.49
CA ARG A 87 2.43 -21.53 -7.71
C ARG A 87 3.03 -20.67 -6.60
N LEU A 88 2.29 -19.67 -6.11
CA LEU A 88 2.71 -18.86 -4.97
C LEU A 88 2.84 -19.70 -3.70
N HIS A 89 1.83 -20.51 -3.37
CA HIS A 89 1.85 -21.39 -2.20
C HIS A 89 3.02 -22.38 -2.25
N ALA A 90 3.27 -23.02 -3.40
CA ALA A 90 4.40 -23.92 -3.57
C ALA A 90 5.74 -23.22 -3.29
N LYS A 91 5.91 -21.99 -3.78
CA LYS A 91 7.12 -21.19 -3.58
C LYS A 91 7.33 -20.75 -2.13
N LEU A 92 6.24 -20.37 -1.44
CA LEU A 92 6.27 -20.02 -0.02
C LEU A 92 6.56 -21.24 0.85
N ASN A 93 5.98 -22.40 0.53
CA ASN A 93 6.26 -23.66 1.22
C ASN A 93 7.73 -24.07 1.10
N GLU A 94 8.32 -23.93 -0.10
CA GLU A 94 9.74 -24.21 -0.34
C GLU A 94 10.67 -23.21 0.37
N SER A 95 10.39 -21.91 0.28
CA SER A 95 11.30 -20.87 0.80
C SER A 95 11.23 -20.72 2.33
N LEU A 96 10.05 -20.93 2.91
CA LEU A 96 9.77 -20.61 4.32
C LEU A 96 9.38 -21.84 5.16
N GLY A 97 9.33 -23.04 4.56
CA GLY A 97 8.94 -24.27 5.26
C GLY A 97 7.47 -24.29 5.69
N LEU A 98 6.61 -23.54 5.00
CA LEU A 98 5.18 -23.47 5.28
C LEU A 98 4.45 -24.69 4.69
N HIS A 99 3.21 -24.92 5.14
CA HIS A 99 2.31 -25.95 4.64
C HIS A 99 0.97 -25.32 4.18
N LEU A 100 1.04 -24.45 3.18
CA LEU A 100 -0.12 -23.86 2.55
C LEU A 100 -0.76 -24.87 1.58
N PRO A 101 -2.11 -24.95 1.51
CA PRO A 101 -2.80 -25.88 0.62
C PRO A 101 -2.61 -25.48 -0.84
N VAL A 102 -2.15 -26.41 -1.66
CA VAL A 102 -2.17 -26.30 -3.11
C VAL A 102 -3.33 -27.11 -3.64
N SER A 103 -4.18 -26.49 -4.45
CA SER A 103 -5.31 -27.16 -5.11
C SER A 103 -4.71 -28.17 -6.08
N SER A 104 -4.59 -29.41 -5.61
CA SER A 104 -4.07 -30.51 -6.41
C SER A 104 -5.04 -30.70 -7.59
N SER A 105 -4.50 -30.69 -8.81
CA SER A 105 -5.23 -31.01 -10.04
C SER A 105 -5.99 -32.32 -9.94
#